data_AF-A0AAD6AJB8-F1
#
_entry.id   AF-A0AAD6AJB8-F1
#
_cell.length_a   1.000
_cell.length_b   1.000
_cell.length_c   1.000
_cell.angle_alpha   90.00
_cell.angle_beta   90.00
_cell.angle_gamma   90.00
#
_symmetry.space_group_name_H-M   'P 1'
#
loop_
_entity.id
_entity.type
_entity.pdbx_description
1 polymer ?
#
loop_
_entity_poly.entity_id
_entity_poly.type
_entity_poly.pdbx_seq_one_letter_code
_entity_poly.pdbx_strand_id
1 'polypeptide(L)'
;MILTFLFVPFAGKALTFLLLQPPSPKLPPHSTIRRTAIDLIGRGFTVWEPYMDVSAVLMGLLELCADADKQLTKLPDSARSSRHALSLIATARPPAFITTIAREVHRFNAAQANSQSQQNVHTTTLARAKTEILRVIEILIEKMPGDVVDLLVEVMDIIMYCIEGSLVKKKGLQECFPAICKFYMVGYCDRSHRIAVGARQGSVALYDVRTGKCQNIHGHKGPITSVSFAPDGRYLATYSNADSHISFWQMNTSLLGSIGMLNSAPQLRCIKTYQVPPVQPASPGSQNHLKLARLIWTSNRNVILMAHDGKEHRFMV
;
A
#
# COMPACT_ATOMS: atom_id res chain seq x y z
N MET A 1 14.40 25.45 -28.64
CA MET A 1 14.31 25.11 -27.20
C MET A 1 13.16 25.83 -26.50
N ILE A 2 12.97 27.15 -26.69
CA ILE A 2 11.87 27.92 -26.05
C ILE A 2 10.47 27.55 -26.58
N LEU A 3 10.31 27.33 -27.90
CA LEU A 3 9.02 26.86 -28.46
C LEU A 3 8.59 25.50 -27.90
N THR A 4 9.54 24.62 -27.59
CA THR A 4 9.25 23.26 -27.13
C THR A 4 8.55 23.27 -25.77
N PHE A 5 8.90 24.20 -24.86
CA PHE A 5 8.26 24.31 -23.55
C PHE A 5 6.83 24.86 -23.60
N LEU A 6 6.50 25.70 -24.58
CA LEU A 6 5.15 26.26 -24.74
C LEU A 6 4.11 25.21 -25.14
N PHE A 7 4.52 24.18 -25.89
CA PHE A 7 3.61 23.12 -26.38
C PHE A 7 3.44 21.93 -25.43
N VAL A 8 4.35 21.74 -24.46
CA VAL A 8 4.30 20.61 -23.52
C VAL A 8 2.97 20.51 -22.76
N PRO A 9 2.41 21.60 -22.21
CA PRO A 9 1.12 21.54 -21.51
C PRO A 9 -0.05 21.16 -22.43
N PHE A 10 -0.05 21.65 -23.68
CA PHE A 10 -1.10 21.34 -24.65
C PHE A 10 -1.03 19.88 -25.11
N ALA A 11 0.17 19.37 -25.33
CA ALA A 11 0.38 17.96 -25.66
C ALA A 11 -0.15 17.05 -24.54
N GLY A 12 0.18 17.34 -23.28
CA GLY A 12 -0.29 16.53 -22.14
C GLY A 12 -1.81 16.51 -22.01
N LYS A 13 -2.47 17.65 -22.19
CA LYS A 13 -3.94 17.76 -22.19
C LYS A 13 -4.57 17.00 -23.36
N ALA A 14 -4.00 17.11 -24.56
CA ALA A 14 -4.50 16.40 -25.74
C ALA A 14 -4.38 14.88 -25.60
N LEU A 15 -3.26 14.39 -25.06
CA LEU A 15 -3.07 12.97 -24.78
C LEU A 15 -4.08 12.46 -23.75
N THR A 16 -4.28 13.22 -22.66
CA THR A 16 -5.27 12.90 -21.63
C THR A 16 -6.68 12.87 -22.20
N PHE A 17 -7.03 13.83 -23.05
CA PHE A 17 -8.31 13.84 -23.75
C PHE A 17 -8.49 12.58 -24.60
N LEU A 18 -7.51 12.20 -25.42
CA LEU A 18 -7.59 11.00 -26.25
C LEU A 18 -7.75 9.70 -25.43
N LEU A 19 -7.13 9.64 -24.24
CA LEU A 19 -7.28 8.53 -23.31
C LEU A 19 -8.71 8.45 -22.74
N LEU A 20 -9.24 9.57 -22.24
CA LEU A 20 -10.48 9.60 -21.46
C LEU A 20 -11.75 9.74 -22.29
N GLN A 21 -11.63 10.19 -23.55
CA GLN A 21 -12.79 10.46 -24.37
C GLN A 21 -13.60 9.17 -24.61
N PRO A 22 -14.93 9.18 -24.36
CA PRO A 22 -15.77 8.01 -24.62
C PRO A 22 -15.68 7.54 -26.07
N PRO A 23 -15.88 6.23 -26.33
CA PRO A 23 -15.90 5.70 -27.68
C PRO A 23 -16.92 6.43 -28.55
N SER A 24 -16.51 6.80 -29.76
CA SER A 24 -17.38 7.43 -30.75
C SER A 24 -17.00 6.95 -32.15
N PRO A 25 -17.84 7.18 -33.20
CA PRO A 25 -17.48 6.84 -34.57
C PRO A 25 -16.16 7.48 -35.03
N LYS A 26 -15.83 8.67 -34.50
CA LYS A 26 -14.57 9.38 -34.79
C LYS A 26 -13.38 8.89 -33.95
N LEU A 27 -13.64 8.28 -32.80
CA LEU A 27 -12.62 7.76 -31.90
C LEU A 27 -13.07 6.41 -31.32
N PRO A 28 -12.90 5.31 -32.07
CA PRO A 28 -13.23 3.97 -31.60
C PRO A 28 -12.47 3.60 -30.31
N PRO A 29 -12.99 2.65 -29.53
CA PRO A 29 -12.38 2.24 -28.25
C PRO A 29 -10.97 1.67 -28.45
N HIS A 30 -10.75 0.93 -29.54
CA HIS A 30 -9.46 0.33 -29.90
C HIS A 30 -8.88 0.93 -31.17
N SER A 31 -8.64 2.24 -31.14
CA SER A 31 -8.02 2.95 -32.27
C SER A 31 -6.51 3.10 -32.10
N THR A 32 -5.78 3.12 -33.22
CA THR A 32 -4.32 3.37 -33.23
C THR A 32 -3.99 4.69 -32.55
N ILE A 33 -4.80 5.74 -32.73
CA ILE A 33 -4.57 7.04 -32.11
C ILE A 33 -4.68 6.98 -30.58
N ARG A 34 -5.68 6.26 -30.03
CA ARG A 34 -5.81 6.06 -28.58
C ARG A 34 -4.64 5.24 -28.03
N ARG A 35 -4.25 4.17 -28.74
CA ARG A 35 -3.09 3.35 -28.37
C ARG A 35 -1.80 4.17 -28.34
N THR A 36 -1.54 4.98 -29.37
CA THR A 36 -0.37 5.86 -29.42
C THR A 36 -0.40 6.89 -28.29
N ALA A 37 -1.57 7.43 -27.95
CA ALA A 37 -1.70 8.34 -26.82
C ALA A 37 -1.33 7.66 -25.50
N ILE A 38 -1.81 6.42 -25.26
CA ILE A 38 -1.46 5.61 -24.09
C ILE A 38 0.05 5.34 -24.01
N ASP A 39 0.65 4.91 -25.13
CA ASP A 39 2.08 4.60 -25.18
C ASP A 39 2.94 5.84 -24.90
N LEU A 40 2.54 7.00 -25.45
CA LEU A 40 3.20 8.26 -25.17
C LEU A 40 3.08 8.59 -23.68
N ILE A 41 1.85 8.66 -23.14
CA ILE A 41 1.60 8.96 -21.71
C ILE A 41 2.49 8.10 -20.81
N GLY A 42 2.55 6.78 -21.05
CA GLY A 42 3.39 5.88 -20.27
C GLY A 42 4.87 6.25 -20.28
N ARG A 43 5.44 6.54 -21.45
CA ARG A 43 6.87 6.83 -21.62
C ARG A 43 7.26 8.25 -21.21
N GLY A 44 6.37 9.21 -21.36
CA GLY A 44 6.62 10.62 -21.11
C GLY A 44 5.95 11.17 -19.85
N PHE A 45 5.43 10.30 -18.97
CA PHE A 45 4.65 10.71 -17.81
C PHE A 45 5.32 11.81 -16.99
N THR A 46 6.61 11.67 -16.69
CA THR A 46 7.38 12.66 -15.89
C THR A 46 7.44 14.04 -16.53
N VAL A 47 7.32 14.13 -17.86
CA VAL A 47 7.32 15.39 -18.62
C VAL A 47 5.97 16.08 -18.52
N TRP A 48 4.87 15.31 -18.53
CA TRP A 48 3.52 15.87 -18.58
C TRP A 48 2.76 15.84 -17.24
N GLU A 49 3.24 15.11 -16.24
CA GLU A 49 2.63 14.99 -14.90
C GLU A 49 2.19 16.34 -14.33
N PRO A 50 2.98 17.43 -14.38
CA PRO A 50 2.55 18.73 -13.84
C PRO A 50 1.33 19.35 -14.53
N TYR A 51 0.96 18.85 -15.70
CA TYR A 51 -0.09 19.39 -16.57
C TYR A 51 -1.26 18.42 -16.79
N MET A 52 -1.25 17.26 -16.11
CA MET A 52 -2.25 16.21 -16.23
C MET A 52 -3.03 16.03 -14.92
N ASP A 53 -4.29 15.61 -15.03
CA ASP A 53 -4.99 15.02 -13.89
C ASP A 53 -4.53 13.56 -13.74
N VAL A 54 -3.59 13.34 -12.82
CA VAL A 54 -2.98 12.03 -12.58
C VAL A 54 -4.04 11.00 -12.17
N SER A 55 -5.06 11.39 -11.39
CA SER A 55 -6.13 10.46 -11.01
C SER A 55 -6.93 10.05 -12.23
N ALA A 56 -7.37 11.01 -13.04
CA ALA A 56 -8.12 10.70 -14.25
C ALA A 56 -7.32 9.81 -15.21
N VAL A 57 -6.03 10.09 -15.43
CA VAL A 57 -5.15 9.27 -16.27
C VAL A 57 -5.05 7.84 -15.74
N LEU A 58 -4.75 7.65 -14.45
CA LEU A 58 -4.62 6.31 -13.87
C LEU A 58 -5.95 5.54 -13.93
N MET A 59 -7.06 6.19 -13.61
CA MET A 59 -8.39 5.58 -13.67
C MET A 59 -8.78 5.20 -15.09
N GLY A 60 -8.49 6.05 -16.09
CA GLY A 60 -8.75 5.73 -17.50
C GLY A 60 -7.91 4.55 -18.01
N LEU A 61 -6.64 4.45 -17.61
CA LEU A 61 -5.80 3.30 -17.94
C LEU A 61 -6.30 2.01 -17.26
N LEU A 62 -6.70 2.08 -15.98
CA LEU A 62 -7.25 0.95 -15.25
C LEU A 62 -8.59 0.47 -15.82
N GLU A 63 -9.43 1.39 -16.31
CA GLU A 63 -10.69 1.05 -16.98
C GLU A 63 -10.45 0.21 -18.25
N LEU A 64 -9.52 0.64 -19.10
CA LEU A 64 -9.14 -0.10 -20.31
C LEU A 64 -8.57 -1.49 -19.97
N CYS A 65 -7.85 -1.64 -18.86
CA CYS A 65 -7.38 -2.93 -18.39
C CYS A 65 -8.53 -3.83 -17.93
N ALA A 66 -9.49 -3.27 -17.17
CA ALA A 66 -10.59 -4.01 -16.59
C ALA A 66 -11.64 -4.46 -17.62
N ASP A 67 -11.86 -3.68 -18.68
CA ASP A 67 -12.81 -4.05 -19.75
C ASP A 67 -12.29 -5.18 -20.64
N ALA A 68 -10.97 -5.31 -20.75
CA ALA A 68 -10.34 -6.37 -21.53
C ALA A 68 -10.54 -7.76 -20.91
N ASP A 69 -10.62 -7.87 -19.59
CA ASP A 69 -10.84 -9.15 -18.90
C ASP A 69 -12.25 -9.73 -19.16
N LYS A 70 -13.18 -8.95 -19.72
CA LYS A 70 -14.52 -9.43 -20.13
C LYS A 70 -14.54 -10.03 -21.54
N GLN A 71 -13.51 -9.79 -22.36
CA GLN A 71 -13.48 -10.26 -23.75
C GLN A 71 -12.74 -11.60 -23.83
N LEU A 72 -13.47 -12.68 -24.16
CA LEU A 72 -12.92 -14.05 -24.26
C LEU A 72 -11.92 -14.26 -25.42
N THR A 73 -11.83 -13.31 -26.36
CA THR A 73 -10.92 -13.36 -27.51
C THR A 73 -9.82 -12.32 -27.38
N LYS A 74 -8.57 -12.70 -27.74
CA LYS A 74 -7.32 -11.91 -27.75
C LYS A 74 -7.42 -10.50 -27.14
N LEU A 75 -6.68 -10.29 -26.04
CA LEU A 75 -6.58 -9.00 -25.34
C LEU A 75 -6.39 -7.83 -26.33
N PRO A 76 -7.25 -6.80 -26.32
CA PRO A 76 -7.11 -5.65 -27.20
C PRO A 76 -5.76 -4.96 -27.03
N ASP A 77 -5.16 -4.50 -28.12
CA ASP A 77 -3.85 -3.82 -28.09
C ASP A 77 -3.85 -2.63 -27.12
N SER A 78 -4.98 -1.90 -27.01
CA SER A 78 -5.12 -0.79 -26.07
C SER A 78 -4.97 -1.23 -24.61
N ALA A 79 -5.49 -2.39 -24.23
CA ALA A 79 -5.37 -2.89 -22.86
C ALA A 79 -3.94 -3.34 -22.55
N ARG A 80 -3.25 -3.97 -23.51
CA ARG A 80 -1.82 -4.29 -23.38
C ARG A 80 -0.98 -3.02 -23.21
N SER A 81 -1.22 -2.01 -24.03
CA SER A 81 -0.59 -0.69 -23.91
C SER A 81 -0.90 -0.05 -22.57
N SER A 82 -2.14 -0.12 -22.07
CA SER A 82 -2.51 0.44 -20.76
C SER A 82 -1.78 -0.25 -19.61
N ARG A 83 -1.69 -1.59 -19.60
CA ARG A 83 -0.91 -2.33 -18.58
C ARG A 83 0.57 -1.93 -18.60
N HIS A 84 1.13 -1.76 -19.81
CA HIS A 84 2.50 -1.31 -19.96
C HIS A 84 2.69 0.13 -19.47
N ALA A 85 1.81 1.06 -19.86
CA ALA A 85 1.83 2.44 -19.43
C ALA A 85 1.70 2.60 -17.91
N LEU A 86 0.79 1.85 -17.27
CA LEU A 86 0.67 1.82 -15.81
C LEU A 86 1.98 1.42 -15.13
N SER A 87 2.66 0.41 -15.67
CA SER A 87 3.95 -0.05 -15.16
C SER A 87 5.05 1.01 -15.30
N LEU A 88 5.09 1.69 -16.46
CA LEU A 88 6.03 2.79 -16.71
C LEU A 88 5.78 3.98 -15.78
N ILE A 89 4.52 4.42 -15.66
CA ILE A 89 4.12 5.53 -14.77
C ILE A 89 4.49 5.22 -13.33
N ALA A 90 4.09 4.04 -12.83
CA ALA A 90 4.32 3.63 -11.46
C ALA A 90 5.82 3.58 -11.16
N THR A 91 6.63 2.95 -12.00
CA THR A 91 8.09 2.86 -11.76
C THR A 91 8.81 4.20 -11.95
N ALA A 92 8.32 5.09 -12.81
CA ALA A 92 8.92 6.42 -12.99
C ALA A 92 8.63 7.36 -11.81
N ARG A 93 7.42 7.28 -11.21
CA ARG A 93 6.98 8.12 -10.10
C ARG A 93 6.16 7.30 -9.08
N PRO A 94 6.79 6.40 -8.29
CA PRO A 94 6.07 5.54 -7.35
C PRO A 94 5.18 6.31 -6.37
N PRO A 95 5.64 7.44 -5.77
CA PRO A 95 4.78 8.21 -4.87
C PRO A 95 3.51 8.75 -5.53
N ALA A 96 3.60 9.20 -6.78
CA ALA A 96 2.44 9.72 -7.51
C ALA A 96 1.40 8.62 -7.75
N PHE A 97 1.84 7.42 -8.14
CA PHE A 97 0.95 6.28 -8.31
C PHE A 97 0.30 5.85 -6.97
N ILE A 98 1.12 5.53 -5.96
CA ILE A 98 0.65 5.00 -4.67
C ILE A 98 -0.34 5.96 -4.00
N THR A 99 0.04 7.23 -3.83
CA THR A 99 -0.80 8.21 -3.14
C THR A 99 -2.10 8.51 -3.89
N THR A 100 -2.09 8.42 -5.22
CA THR A 100 -3.29 8.63 -6.03
C THR A 100 -4.27 7.46 -5.89
N ILE A 101 -3.79 6.22 -6.01
CA ILE A 101 -4.66 5.04 -5.84
C ILE A 101 -5.17 4.94 -4.40
N ALA A 102 -4.33 5.20 -3.39
CA ALA A 102 -4.78 5.24 -2.00
C ALA A 102 -5.87 6.30 -1.77
N ARG A 103 -5.71 7.49 -2.37
CA ARG A 103 -6.75 8.54 -2.32
C ARG A 103 -8.07 8.08 -2.95
N GLU A 104 -8.03 7.40 -4.09
CA GLU A 104 -9.23 6.83 -4.71
C GLU A 104 -9.87 5.74 -3.84
N VAL A 105 -9.08 4.90 -3.17
CA VAL A 105 -9.56 3.92 -2.18
C VAL A 105 -10.27 4.62 -1.01
N HIS A 106 -9.68 5.67 -0.45
CA HIS A 106 -10.32 6.43 0.63
C HIS A 106 -11.61 7.12 0.18
N ARG A 107 -11.63 7.71 -1.02
CA ARG A 107 -12.84 8.32 -1.61
C ARG A 107 -13.94 7.28 -1.76
N PHE A 108 -13.61 6.09 -2.28
CA PHE A 108 -14.56 4.99 -2.44
C PHE A 108 -15.14 4.55 -1.09
N ASN A 109 -14.29 4.32 -0.09
CA ASN A 109 -14.73 3.88 1.25
C ASN A 109 -15.60 4.95 1.94
N ALA A 110 -15.25 6.23 1.81
CA ALA A 110 -16.04 7.33 2.36
C ALA A 110 -17.42 7.45 1.69
N ALA A 111 -17.49 7.27 0.37
CA ALA A 111 -18.76 7.28 -0.36
C ALA A 111 -19.68 6.14 0.09
N GLN A 112 -19.13 4.93 0.29
CA GLN A 112 -19.91 3.80 0.82
C GLN A 112 -20.43 4.04 2.24
N ALA A 113 -19.64 4.66 3.13
CA ALA A 113 -20.06 4.95 4.49
C ALA A 113 -21.23 5.95 4.58
N ASN A 114 -21.31 6.90 3.63
CA ASN A 114 -22.37 7.92 3.58
C ASN A 114 -23.65 7.44 2.89
N SER A 115 -23.63 6.31 2.18
CA SER A 115 -24.74 5.82 1.37
C SER A 115 -25.62 4.87 2.18
N GLN A 116 -26.57 5.40 2.98
CA GLN A 116 -27.46 4.58 3.82
C GLN A 116 -28.63 3.88 3.07
N SER A 117 -28.75 4.01 1.74
CA SER A 117 -29.86 3.38 1.00
C SER A 117 -29.50 3.08 -0.45
N GLN A 118 -29.68 1.81 -0.82
CA GLN A 118 -29.81 1.24 -2.18
C GLN A 118 -29.55 2.20 -3.35
N GLN A 119 -28.40 2.09 -4.01
CA GLN A 119 -28.29 2.47 -5.42
C GLN A 119 -27.47 1.46 -6.22
N ASN A 120 -27.99 1.23 -7.43
CA ASN A 120 -27.61 0.22 -8.41
C ASN A 120 -26.11 0.09 -8.64
N VAL A 121 -25.69 -1.17 -8.76
CA VAL A 121 -24.31 -1.66 -8.91
C VAL A 121 -23.73 -1.25 -10.27
N HIS A 122 -23.34 0.01 -10.42
CA HIS A 122 -22.23 0.32 -11.31
C HIS A 122 -20.95 0.04 -10.54
N THR A 123 -20.37 -1.14 -10.75
CA THR A 123 -19.05 -1.49 -10.21
C THR A 123 -18.07 -0.41 -10.66
N THR A 124 -17.55 0.37 -9.70
CA THR A 124 -16.60 1.44 -10.00
C THR A 124 -15.38 0.86 -10.74
N THR A 125 -14.74 1.67 -11.58
CA THR A 125 -13.49 1.28 -12.25
C THR A 125 -12.45 0.76 -11.25
N LEU A 126 -12.36 1.41 -10.07
CA LEU A 126 -11.47 0.98 -8.99
C LEU A 126 -11.78 -0.45 -8.52
N ALA A 127 -13.06 -0.78 -8.35
CA ALA A 127 -13.49 -2.11 -7.93
C ALA A 127 -13.29 -3.19 -9.01
N ARG A 128 -13.43 -2.82 -10.30
CA ARG A 128 -13.15 -3.74 -11.42
C ARG A 128 -11.65 -3.99 -11.63
N ALA A 129 -10.80 -3.03 -11.29
CA ALA A 129 -9.37 -3.07 -11.60
C ALA A 129 -8.47 -3.62 -10.48
N LYS A 130 -9.03 -4.25 -9.43
CA LYS A 130 -8.29 -4.75 -8.25
C LYS A 130 -7.08 -5.63 -8.61
N THR A 131 -7.25 -6.57 -9.53
CA THR A 131 -6.17 -7.47 -9.98
C THR A 131 -5.01 -6.70 -10.61
N GLU A 132 -5.33 -5.71 -11.44
CA GLU A 132 -4.34 -4.88 -12.13
C GLU A 132 -3.62 -3.94 -11.16
N ILE A 133 -4.33 -3.40 -10.16
CA ILE A 133 -3.75 -2.60 -9.09
C ILE A 133 -2.74 -3.44 -8.29
N LEU A 134 -3.12 -4.65 -7.86
CA LEU A 134 -2.23 -5.55 -7.12
C LEU A 134 -0.97 -5.90 -7.93
N ARG A 135 -1.11 -6.16 -9.24
CA ARG A 135 0.04 -6.38 -10.14
C ARG A 135 1.01 -5.20 -10.14
N VAL A 136 0.51 -3.97 -10.23
CA VAL A 136 1.37 -2.77 -10.23
C VAL A 136 2.02 -2.57 -8.85
N ILE A 137 1.30 -2.79 -7.76
CA ILE A 137 1.85 -2.73 -6.40
C ILE A 137 2.96 -3.76 -6.21
N GLU A 138 2.79 -4.99 -6.70
CA GLU A 138 3.83 -6.02 -6.68
C GLU A 138 5.09 -5.59 -7.45
N ILE A 139 4.93 -5.02 -8.65
CA ILE A 139 6.06 -4.45 -9.42
C ILE A 139 6.77 -3.34 -8.65
N LEU A 140 6.03 -2.44 -7.99
CA LEU A 140 6.62 -1.38 -7.19
C LEU A 140 7.40 -1.95 -6.01
N ILE A 141 6.83 -2.93 -5.33
CA ILE A 141 7.48 -3.62 -4.22
C ILE A 141 8.79 -4.26 -4.69
N GLU A 142 8.82 -4.91 -5.86
CA GLU A 142 10.01 -5.54 -6.40
C GLU A 142 11.08 -4.56 -6.89
N LYS A 143 10.68 -3.55 -7.67
CA LYS A 143 11.62 -2.68 -8.37
C LYS A 143 11.98 -1.41 -7.61
N MET A 144 11.04 -0.89 -6.81
CA MET A 144 11.15 0.38 -6.11
C MET A 144 10.90 0.21 -4.60
N PRO A 145 11.55 -0.75 -3.91
CA PRO A 145 11.23 -1.04 -2.51
C PRO A 145 11.50 0.16 -1.59
N GLY A 146 12.49 1.01 -1.90
CA GLY A 146 12.78 2.22 -1.13
C GLY A 146 11.60 3.20 -1.09
N ASP A 147 11.05 3.56 -2.26
CA ASP A 147 9.87 4.43 -2.34
C ASP A 147 8.63 3.79 -1.69
N VAL A 148 8.50 2.46 -1.76
CA VAL A 148 7.40 1.73 -1.13
C VAL A 148 7.48 1.78 0.40
N VAL A 149 8.68 1.71 1.00
CA VAL A 149 8.84 1.85 2.46
C VAL A 149 8.28 3.17 2.96
N ASP A 150 8.51 4.25 2.22
CA ASP A 150 8.09 5.58 2.60
C ASP A 150 6.55 5.74 2.61
N LEU A 151 5.84 4.87 1.90
CA LEU A 151 4.39 4.90 1.70
C LEU A 151 3.73 3.55 2.06
N LEU A 152 4.32 2.82 2.99
CA LEU A 152 3.94 1.43 3.27
C LEU A 152 2.52 1.29 3.83
N VAL A 153 2.04 2.32 4.54
CA VAL A 153 0.67 2.39 5.06
C VAL A 153 -0.32 2.54 3.91
N GLU A 154 -0.07 3.46 2.99
CA GLU A 154 -0.88 3.66 1.79
C GLU A 154 -0.89 2.40 0.91
N VAL A 155 0.26 1.75 0.76
CA VAL A 155 0.35 0.46 0.06
C VAL A 155 -0.50 -0.61 0.75
N MET A 156 -0.48 -0.69 2.08
CA MET A 156 -1.33 -1.62 2.81
C MET A 156 -2.82 -1.28 2.66
N ASP A 157 -3.21 0.00 2.69
CA ASP A 157 -4.59 0.43 2.44
C ASP A 157 -5.09 -0.04 1.07
N ILE A 158 -4.25 0.07 0.04
CA ILE A 158 -4.56 -0.42 -1.32
C ILE A 158 -4.70 -1.95 -1.33
N ILE A 159 -3.78 -2.67 -0.69
CA ILE A 159 -3.81 -4.15 -0.63
C ILE A 159 -5.08 -4.62 0.09
N MET A 160 -5.42 -4.01 1.24
CA MET A 160 -6.61 -4.35 2.03
C MET A 160 -7.92 -4.00 1.32
N TYR A 161 -7.90 -3.03 0.41
CA TYR A 161 -9.04 -2.76 -0.48
C TYR A 161 -9.17 -3.83 -1.59
N CYS A 162 -8.03 -4.22 -2.18
CA CYS A 162 -8.02 -5.12 -3.33
C CYS A 162 -8.25 -6.59 -2.93
N ILE A 163 -7.81 -7.01 -1.75
CA ILE A 163 -7.95 -8.39 -1.25
C ILE A 163 -9.10 -8.48 -0.28
N GLU A 164 -9.94 -9.51 -0.42
CA GLU A 164 -11.01 -9.76 0.53
C GLU A 164 -10.47 -10.15 1.91
N GLY A 165 -10.92 -9.48 2.96
CA GLY A 165 -10.50 -9.80 4.33
C GLY A 165 -10.82 -11.24 4.75
N SER A 166 -11.90 -11.84 4.22
CA SER A 166 -12.23 -13.27 4.39
C SER A 166 -11.10 -14.19 3.90
N LEU A 167 -10.50 -13.87 2.76
CA LEU A 167 -9.39 -14.62 2.17
C LEU A 167 -8.14 -14.50 3.05
N VAL A 168 -7.81 -13.28 3.50
CA VAL A 168 -6.68 -13.02 4.39
C VAL A 168 -6.84 -13.77 5.72
N LYS A 169 -8.04 -13.81 6.30
CA LYS A 169 -8.28 -14.61 7.53
C LYS A 169 -8.03 -16.11 7.31
N LYS A 170 -8.43 -16.64 6.14
CA LYS A 170 -8.37 -18.08 5.85
C LYS A 170 -6.95 -18.54 5.50
N LYS A 171 -6.23 -17.76 4.70
CA LYS A 171 -4.94 -18.13 4.10
C LYS A 171 -3.74 -17.40 4.73
N GLY A 172 -4.00 -16.32 5.46
CA GLY A 172 -2.98 -15.41 5.97
C GLY A 172 -2.46 -14.45 4.91
N LEU A 173 -1.84 -13.36 5.37
CA LEU A 173 -1.29 -12.32 4.49
C LEU A 173 -0.15 -12.85 3.61
N GLN A 174 0.66 -13.76 4.13
CA GLN A 174 1.80 -14.35 3.41
C GLN A 174 1.37 -15.10 2.14
N GLU A 175 0.27 -15.86 2.19
CA GLU A 175 -0.25 -16.57 1.02
C GLU A 175 -1.04 -15.63 0.09
N CYS A 176 -1.77 -14.66 0.64
CA CYS A 176 -2.58 -13.74 -0.16
C CYS A 176 -1.75 -12.73 -0.93
N PHE A 177 -0.65 -12.23 -0.34
CA PHE A 177 0.20 -11.22 -0.95
C PHE A 177 1.64 -11.29 -0.39
N PRO A 178 2.45 -12.27 -0.79
CA PRO A 178 3.77 -12.53 -0.20
C PRO A 178 4.74 -11.35 -0.32
N ALA A 179 4.62 -10.55 -1.39
CA ALA A 179 5.52 -9.45 -1.68
C ALA A 179 5.61 -8.40 -0.55
N ILE A 180 4.51 -8.10 0.15
CA ILE A 180 4.49 -7.11 1.25
C ILE A 180 5.09 -7.64 2.56
N CYS A 181 5.20 -8.96 2.71
CA CYS A 181 5.70 -9.57 3.94
C CYS A 181 7.24 -9.57 4.04
N LYS A 182 7.94 -9.13 2.98
CA LYS A 182 9.41 -8.99 3.00
C LYS A 182 9.89 -7.76 3.79
N PHE A 183 8.98 -6.85 4.12
CA PHE A 183 9.28 -5.64 4.89
C PHE A 183 9.14 -5.96 6.38
N TYR A 184 10.21 -5.80 7.17
CA TYR A 184 10.16 -6.03 8.62
C TYR A 184 9.20 -5.09 9.35
N MET A 185 8.78 -4.01 8.71
CA MET A 185 7.78 -3.06 9.20
C MET A 185 6.35 -3.56 9.02
N VAL A 186 6.14 -4.75 8.43
CA VAL A 186 4.84 -5.40 8.29
C VAL A 186 4.82 -6.68 9.13
N GLY A 187 3.85 -6.78 10.03
CA GLY A 187 3.61 -7.97 10.82
C GLY A 187 2.15 -8.42 10.68
N TYR A 188 1.92 -9.71 10.52
CA TYR A 188 0.58 -10.30 10.56
C TYR A 188 0.49 -11.32 11.69
N CYS A 189 -0.63 -11.32 12.40
CA CYS A 189 -0.91 -12.27 13.48
C CYS A 189 -2.10 -13.13 13.09
N ASP A 190 -1.86 -14.41 12.78
CA ASP A 190 -2.91 -15.38 12.43
C ASP A 190 -3.98 -15.49 13.50
N ARG A 191 -3.58 -15.56 14.78
CA ARG A 191 -4.50 -15.74 15.91
C ARG A 191 -5.46 -14.57 16.08
N SER A 192 -4.99 -13.34 15.89
CA SER A 192 -5.81 -12.14 16.08
C SER A 192 -6.35 -11.57 14.77
N HIS A 193 -5.94 -12.10 13.62
CA HIS A 193 -6.24 -11.55 12.30
C HIS A 193 -5.97 -10.04 12.23
N ARG A 194 -4.81 -9.62 12.75
CA ARG A 194 -4.36 -8.24 12.74
C ARG A 194 -3.12 -8.08 11.90
N ILE A 195 -3.03 -6.95 11.21
CA ILE A 195 -1.83 -6.52 10.49
C ILE A 195 -1.34 -5.25 11.19
N ALA A 196 -0.05 -5.19 11.49
CA ALA A 196 0.62 -3.98 11.95
C ALA A 196 1.57 -3.51 10.84
N VAL A 197 1.52 -2.22 10.54
CA VAL A 197 2.42 -1.56 9.59
C VAL A 197 3.10 -0.39 10.28
N GLY A 198 4.42 -0.40 10.33
CA GLY A 198 5.23 0.71 10.83
C GLY A 198 5.40 1.78 9.75
N ALA A 199 5.13 3.04 10.10
CA ALA A 199 5.26 4.18 9.20
C ALA A 199 6.58 4.93 9.42
N ARG A 200 6.97 5.72 8.40
CA ARG A 200 8.14 6.60 8.43
C ARG A 200 8.09 7.64 9.55
N GLN A 201 6.89 8.10 9.93
CA GLN A 201 6.69 9.11 10.97
C GLN A 201 6.49 8.52 12.38
N GLY A 202 6.96 7.28 12.61
CA GLY A 202 6.93 6.65 13.94
C GLY A 202 5.55 6.21 14.44
N SER A 203 4.56 6.22 13.55
CA SER A 203 3.21 5.72 13.84
C SER A 203 3.03 4.28 13.35
N VAL A 204 2.22 3.51 14.06
CA VAL A 204 1.83 2.14 13.69
C VAL A 204 0.39 2.20 13.19
N ALA A 205 0.16 1.76 11.95
CA ALA A 205 -1.17 1.46 11.44
C ALA A 205 -1.53 0.01 11.81
N LEU A 206 -2.58 -0.15 12.62
CA LEU A 206 -3.08 -1.44 13.09
C LEU A 206 -4.42 -1.76 12.43
N TYR A 207 -4.40 -2.73 11.53
CA TYR A 207 -5.58 -3.20 10.79
C TYR A 207 -6.19 -4.40 11.51
N ASP A 208 -7.50 -4.36 11.73
CA ASP A 208 -8.28 -5.51 12.14
C ASP A 208 -9.00 -6.08 10.90
N VAL A 209 -8.48 -7.20 10.39
CA VAL A 209 -8.97 -7.84 9.15
C VAL A 209 -10.42 -8.31 9.28
N ARG A 210 -10.90 -8.56 10.50
CA ARG A 210 -12.28 -9.02 10.75
C ARG A 210 -13.28 -7.89 10.58
N THR A 211 -12.92 -6.69 11.05
CA THR A 211 -13.82 -5.54 11.04
C THR A 211 -13.55 -4.56 9.90
N GLY A 212 -12.42 -4.68 9.21
CA GLY A 212 -11.96 -3.74 8.19
C GLY A 212 -11.53 -2.38 8.77
N LYS A 213 -11.44 -2.25 10.10
CA LYS A 213 -11.06 -1.01 10.77
C LYS A 213 -9.54 -0.89 10.86
N CYS A 214 -9.03 0.32 10.68
CA CYS A 214 -7.64 0.69 10.90
C CYS A 214 -7.55 1.69 12.06
N GLN A 215 -6.53 1.55 12.91
CA GLN A 215 -6.18 2.48 13.97
C GLN A 215 -4.73 2.94 13.79
N ASN A 216 -4.49 4.24 13.92
CA ASN A 216 -3.13 4.79 13.92
C ASN A 216 -2.70 5.11 15.35
N ILE A 217 -1.55 4.58 15.75
CA ILE A 217 -1.00 4.74 17.09
C ILE A 217 0.41 5.31 16.98
N HIS A 218 0.64 6.47 17.58
CA HIS A 218 1.97 7.06 17.64
C HIS A 218 2.80 6.37 18.72
N GLY A 219 4.00 5.90 18.38
CA GLY A 219 4.81 5.09 19.30
C GLY A 219 6.30 5.39 19.32
N HIS A 220 6.78 6.07 18.28
CA HIS A 220 8.19 6.34 18.03
C HIS A 220 8.31 7.76 17.44
N LYS A 221 9.44 8.43 17.65
CA LYS A 221 9.71 9.78 17.12
C LYS A 221 10.26 9.76 15.69
N GLY A 222 10.72 8.61 15.24
CA GLY A 222 11.34 8.35 13.96
C GLY A 222 10.83 7.06 13.31
N PRO A 223 11.38 6.69 12.14
CA PRO A 223 10.87 5.58 11.34
C PRO A 223 10.85 4.26 12.11
N ILE A 224 9.70 3.57 12.08
CA ILE A 224 9.62 2.21 12.59
C ILE A 224 10.26 1.28 11.56
N THR A 225 11.30 0.58 11.97
CA THR A 225 12.10 -0.30 11.10
C THR A 225 11.78 -1.77 11.31
N SER A 226 11.11 -2.14 12.40
CA SER A 226 10.58 -3.49 12.57
C SER A 226 9.33 -3.53 13.46
N VAL A 227 8.39 -4.39 13.12
CA VAL A 227 7.22 -4.74 13.94
C VAL A 227 7.07 -6.26 14.00
N SER A 228 6.59 -6.79 15.11
CA SER A 228 6.33 -8.24 15.22
C SER A 228 5.34 -8.54 16.33
N PHE A 229 4.34 -9.37 16.04
CA PHE A 229 3.37 -9.84 17.04
C PHE A 229 3.90 -11.04 17.82
N ALA A 230 3.58 -11.08 19.11
CA ALA A 230 3.77 -12.29 19.91
C ALA A 230 2.91 -13.44 19.36
N PRO A 231 3.33 -14.72 19.49
CA PRO A 231 2.60 -15.87 18.97
C PRO A 231 1.17 -16.02 19.54
N ASP A 232 0.95 -15.59 20.78
CA ASP A 232 -0.37 -15.55 21.42
C ASP A 232 -1.22 -14.34 21.03
N GLY A 233 -0.69 -13.42 20.23
CA GLY A 233 -1.37 -12.22 19.74
C GLY A 233 -1.68 -11.17 20.82
N ARG A 234 -1.19 -11.33 22.05
CA ARG A 234 -1.45 -10.38 23.15
C ARG A 234 -0.54 -9.16 23.12
N TYR A 235 0.64 -9.31 22.53
CA TYR A 235 1.64 -8.26 22.46
C TYR A 235 2.06 -7.97 21.02
N LEU A 236 2.41 -6.71 20.79
CA LEU A 236 3.10 -6.23 19.61
C LEU A 236 4.41 -5.59 20.07
N ALA A 237 5.52 -5.93 19.41
CA ALA A 237 6.79 -5.24 19.56
C ALA A 237 7.00 -4.33 18.35
N THR A 238 7.48 -3.10 18.57
CA THR A 238 7.86 -2.17 17.51
C THR A 238 9.22 -1.57 17.81
N TYR A 239 10.05 -1.42 16.78
CA TYR A 239 11.43 -0.97 16.90
C TYR A 239 11.69 0.21 15.95
N SER A 240 12.35 1.23 16.47
CA SER A 240 12.86 2.37 15.70
C SER A 240 14.37 2.45 15.90
N ASN A 241 15.12 2.22 14.83
CA ASN A 241 16.57 2.31 14.85
C ASN A 241 17.05 3.75 15.07
N ALA A 242 16.36 4.71 14.45
CA ALA A 242 16.68 6.13 14.56
C ALA A 242 16.42 6.65 15.99
N ASP A 243 15.33 6.19 16.62
CA ASP A 243 15.04 6.58 18.00
C ASP A 243 15.84 5.77 19.01
N SER A 244 16.48 4.68 18.62
CA SER A 244 17.19 3.78 19.52
C SER A 244 16.29 3.15 20.58
N HIS A 245 15.03 2.84 20.23
CA HIS A 245 14.06 2.28 21.16
C HIS A 245 13.28 1.10 20.58
N ILE A 246 13.01 0.11 21.44
CA ILE A 246 11.99 -0.91 21.23
C ILE A 246 10.85 -0.65 22.21
N SER A 247 9.61 -0.65 21.70
CA SER A 247 8.39 -0.46 22.48
C SER A 247 7.50 -1.69 22.40
N PHE A 248 6.93 -2.06 23.53
CA PHE A 248 6.02 -3.18 23.68
C PHE A 248 4.63 -2.69 23.99
N TRP A 249 3.69 -3.30 23.29
CA TRP A 249 2.31 -2.88 23.29
C TRP A 249 1.43 -4.03 23.67
N GLN A 250 0.54 -3.81 24.64
CA GLN A 250 -0.45 -4.80 25.05
C GLN A 250 -1.79 -4.53 24.36
N MET A 251 -2.36 -5.60 23.83
CA MET A 251 -3.73 -5.61 23.33
C MET A 251 -4.70 -5.75 24.50
N ASN A 252 -5.41 -4.68 24.86
CA ASN A 252 -6.50 -4.80 25.81
C ASN A 252 -7.78 -5.21 25.09
N THR A 253 -8.16 -6.49 25.22
CA THR A 253 -9.54 -6.90 25.02
C THR A 253 -10.30 -6.49 26.29
N SER A 254 -10.96 -5.34 26.31
CA SER A 254 -11.83 -5.04 27.44
C SER A 254 -12.95 -6.09 27.47
N LEU A 255 -13.11 -6.78 28.61
CA LEU A 255 -14.17 -7.77 28.80
C LEU A 255 -15.56 -7.13 28.59
N LEU A 256 -15.68 -5.84 28.88
CA LEU A 256 -16.87 -5.01 28.64
C LEU A 256 -17.16 -4.73 27.15
N GLY A 257 -16.13 -4.64 26.30
CA GLY A 257 -16.29 -4.49 24.86
C GLY A 257 -16.80 -5.78 24.19
N SER A 258 -16.43 -6.94 24.74
CA SER A 258 -16.99 -8.25 24.34
C SER A 258 -18.43 -8.48 24.78
N ILE A 259 -18.93 -7.74 25.78
CA ILE A 259 -20.31 -7.81 26.28
C ILE A 259 -21.18 -6.67 25.70
N GLY A 260 -20.65 -5.86 24.77
CA GLY A 260 -21.42 -4.81 24.09
C GLY A 260 -21.84 -3.63 24.98
N MET A 261 -21.33 -3.57 26.22
CA MET A 261 -21.68 -2.54 27.20
C MET A 261 -20.95 -1.21 26.97
N LEU A 262 -19.86 -1.23 26.20
CA LEU A 262 -19.09 -0.05 25.79
C LEU A 262 -18.55 -0.23 24.37
N ASN A 263 -18.75 0.76 23.49
CA ASN A 263 -18.12 0.87 22.17
C ASN A 263 -16.61 1.19 22.25
N SER A 264 -15.89 0.63 23.23
CA SER A 264 -14.46 0.85 23.37
C SER A 264 -13.74 -0.04 22.36
N ALA A 265 -13.25 0.57 21.27
CA ALA A 265 -12.35 -0.11 20.35
C ALA A 265 -11.15 -0.68 21.14
N PRO A 266 -10.63 -1.87 20.78
CA PRO A 266 -9.45 -2.43 21.43
C PRO A 266 -8.34 -1.38 21.43
N GLN A 267 -7.85 -1.04 22.63
CA GLN A 267 -6.79 -0.05 22.79
C GLN A 267 -5.46 -0.78 22.85
N LEU A 268 -4.57 -0.44 21.92
CA LEU A 268 -3.17 -0.81 21.99
C LEU A 268 -2.49 0.16 22.97
N ARG A 269 -2.01 -0.34 24.12
CA ARG A 269 -1.32 0.47 25.13
C ARG A 269 0.16 0.13 25.17
N CYS A 270 1.03 1.14 25.11
CA CYS A 270 2.45 0.94 25.38
C CYS A 270 2.62 0.59 26.87
N ILE A 271 3.22 -0.57 27.14
CA ILE A 271 3.44 -1.07 28.50
C ILE A 271 4.91 -1.00 28.90
N LYS A 272 5.82 -0.95 27.93
CA LYS A 272 7.26 -1.00 28.19
C LYS A 272 8.04 -0.47 27.01
N THR A 273 9.13 0.23 27.28
CA THR A 273 10.07 0.70 26.27
C THR A 273 11.48 0.49 26.79
N TYR A 274 12.37 0.02 25.92
CA TYR A 274 13.78 -0.12 26.21
C TYR A 274 14.62 0.66 25.21
N GLN A 275 15.69 1.26 25.69
CA GLN A 275 16.73 1.80 24.84
C GLN A 275 17.57 0.66 24.26
N VAL A 276 17.92 0.78 22.99
CA VAL A 276 18.72 -0.20 22.25
C VAL A 276 19.84 0.55 21.54
N PRO A 277 21.10 0.09 21.61
CA PRO A 277 22.17 0.69 20.82
C PRO A 277 21.79 0.74 19.32
N PRO A 278 22.03 1.87 18.62
CA PRO A 278 21.75 1.97 17.20
C PRO A 278 22.42 0.85 16.41
N VAL A 279 21.65 0.15 15.57
CA VAL A 279 22.19 -0.85 14.65
C VAL A 279 22.76 -0.11 13.45
N GLN A 280 24.07 -0.25 13.25
CA GLN A 280 24.79 0.37 12.13
C GLN A 280 24.50 -0.39 10.83
N PRO A 281 24.41 0.28 9.68
CA PRO A 281 24.29 -0.37 8.38
C PRO A 281 25.59 -1.08 7.96
N ALA A 282 25.49 -2.08 7.09
CA ALA A 282 26.64 -2.83 6.55
C ALA A 282 27.66 -1.96 5.81
N SER A 283 27.21 -0.83 5.25
CA SER A 283 28.06 0.11 4.52
C SER A 283 27.74 1.54 4.95
N PRO A 284 28.76 2.38 5.22
CA PRO A 284 28.56 3.80 5.51
C PRO A 284 27.74 4.47 4.40
N GLY A 285 26.63 5.11 4.78
CA GLY A 285 25.70 5.77 3.83
C GLY A 285 24.57 4.89 3.28
N SER A 286 24.55 3.58 3.55
CA SER A 286 23.42 2.72 3.19
C SER A 286 22.21 3.01 4.07
N GLN A 287 21.20 3.67 3.51
CA GLN A 287 19.89 3.90 4.14
C GLN A 287 18.95 2.71 3.91
N ASN A 288 19.46 1.47 3.83
CA ASN A 288 18.62 0.31 3.57
C ASN A 288 17.92 -0.17 4.85
N HIS A 289 16.92 0.58 5.30
CA HIS A 289 16.17 0.32 6.55
C HIS A 289 15.40 -1.00 6.51
N LEU A 290 15.17 -1.54 5.31
CA LEU A 290 14.44 -2.79 5.06
C LEU A 290 14.95 -4.00 5.82
N LYS A 291 16.27 -4.06 6.06
CA LYS A 291 16.92 -5.28 6.57
C LYS A 291 17.88 -5.03 7.72
N LEU A 292 17.84 -3.86 8.36
CA LEU A 292 18.81 -3.52 9.42
C LEU A 292 18.68 -4.43 10.65
N ALA A 293 17.45 -4.64 11.11
CA ALA A 293 17.18 -5.52 12.23
C ALA A 293 15.73 -6.04 12.15
N ARG A 294 15.51 -7.26 12.64
CA ARG A 294 14.18 -7.87 12.72
C ARG A 294 13.85 -8.30 14.14
N LEU A 295 12.59 -8.17 14.51
CA LEU A 295 12.05 -8.65 15.77
C LEU A 295 11.59 -10.11 15.64
N ILE A 296 12.08 -10.97 16.54
CA ILE A 296 11.78 -12.40 16.57
C ILE A 296 11.31 -12.77 17.97
N TRP A 297 10.07 -13.22 18.10
CA TRP A 297 9.56 -13.75 19.36
C TRP A 297 10.05 -15.19 19.58
N THR A 298 10.67 -15.46 20.72
CA THR A 298 11.09 -16.82 21.13
C THR A 298 10.13 -17.46 22.13
N SER A 299 9.26 -16.65 22.74
CA SER A 299 8.14 -17.10 23.56
C SER A 299 7.03 -16.03 23.50
N ASN A 300 5.95 -16.22 24.25
CA ASN A 300 4.90 -15.20 24.38
C ASN A 300 5.34 -13.92 25.11
N ARG A 301 6.53 -13.89 25.71
CA ARG A 301 7.05 -12.72 26.45
C ARG A 301 8.47 -12.33 26.09
N ASN A 302 9.24 -13.22 25.45
CA ASN A 302 10.63 -12.96 25.09
C ASN A 302 10.73 -12.60 23.61
N VAL A 303 11.44 -11.53 23.31
CA VAL A 303 11.76 -11.11 21.94
C VAL A 303 13.26 -10.91 21.77
N ILE A 304 13.74 -11.19 20.58
CA ILE A 304 15.09 -10.92 20.12
C ILE A 304 15.00 -9.86 19.03
N LEU A 305 15.75 -8.77 19.19
CA LEU A 305 16.11 -7.92 18.08
C LEU A 305 17.39 -8.47 17.45
N MET A 306 17.25 -9.06 16.26
CA MET A 306 18.34 -9.64 15.49
C MET A 306 18.81 -8.60 14.46
N ALA A 307 20.01 -8.07 14.63
CA ALA A 307 20.65 -7.19 13.66
C ALA A 307 21.14 -7.95 12.43
N HIS A 308 21.34 -7.23 11.32
CA HIS A 308 21.81 -7.81 10.06
C HIS A 308 23.22 -8.44 10.15
N ASP A 309 24.04 -8.01 11.12
CA ASP A 309 25.38 -8.53 11.40
C ASP A 309 25.36 -9.75 12.34
N GLY A 310 24.17 -10.24 12.72
CA GLY A 310 23.97 -11.38 13.60
C GLY A 310 23.99 -11.05 15.09
N LYS A 311 24.19 -9.77 15.49
CA LYS A 311 24.09 -9.40 16.90
C LYS A 311 22.65 -9.50 17.39
N GLU A 312 22.50 -10.05 18.58
CA GLU A 312 21.20 -10.25 19.22
C GLU A 312 21.07 -9.38 20.47
N HIS A 313 19.95 -8.69 20.59
CA HIS A 313 19.53 -8.03 21.83
C HIS A 313 18.24 -8.68 22.32
N ARG A 314 18.22 -9.14 23.57
CA ARG A 314 17.11 -9.91 24.13
C ARG A 314 16.32 -9.05 25.10
N PHE A 315 15.01 -9.09 24.98
CA PHE A 315 14.09 -8.33 25.81
C PHE A 315 12.95 -9.21 26.31
N MET A 316 12.35 -8.80 27.42
CA MET A 316 11.16 -9.43 27.99
C MET A 316 10.08 -8.37 28.19
N VAL A 317 8.87 -8.66 27.73
CA VAL A 317 7.66 -7.91 28.06
C VAL A 317 7.36 -8.01 29.55
#